data_AF-A0A2G2V3K2-F1
#
_entry.id   AF-A0A2G2V3K2-F1
#
_cell.length_a   1.000
_cell.length_b   1.000
_cell.length_c   1.000
_cell.angle_alpha   90.00
_cell.angle_beta   90.00
_cell.angle_gamma   90.00
#
_symmetry.space_group_name_H-M   'P 1'
#
loop_
_entity.id
_entity.type
_entity.pdbx_description
1 polymer ?
#
loop_
_entity_poly.entity_id
_entity_poly.type
_entity_poly.pdbx_seq_one_letter_code
_entity_poly.pdbx_strand_id
1 'polypeptide(L)'
;MCNILNGLQRQGFQINSNILEFIKNHHATLEKVGLLMADILAHMNLKEAYDLLRKSYFLNKDIKNVCSLSDLCKELANRVQTARYEDFIIRLASAYEGYVFYLPAFMDFRERIYRSGILHFHERDLARSFILFSNNPQEGINQSAKDIVAISAAFKYKKFDLYDDGLKWYKENHSLIYASDESLISIAKGASDPFQFIAKVLCNDRVEESNRVPITQDAAASAYQIMSYLLLNEKMAKRTNLIPHPDGKIQDVYLYLLQDFKAFLHDRINEKLQMEIIESKLDRKLIKSLFMPLIYGKTLISMEKDIRLKYGELLSRKDSYNLAKLSNEFGKFKYPDIVHLMKLITTISWFCSVRDRPVVYSVPYYTTKQDYMSFVNEEIIVYERTTKKRRRVTLRVPTMNRDKRKTQSSACANFIHQKDAYIAIKVVESLLSQHAPIYTIHENFLTTSPYSSTSSFPSSISSASSTSSTRSDAQRAPPELTQLFDAICQNSAELLRLKGRELPTEWNIADLIQAVMGDEALQIPGHLQATYYDVPLRGSSSWLLEDLSNFLDLITYNVL
;
A
#
# COMPACT_ATOMS: atom_id res chain seq x y z
N MET A 1 6.71 -14.92 13.61
CA MET A 1 6.84 -13.46 13.51
C MET A 1 8.19 -12.94 13.99
N CYS A 2 8.53 -13.03 15.29
CA CYS A 2 9.77 -12.45 15.82
C CYS A 2 11.03 -12.94 15.09
N ASN A 3 11.11 -14.23 14.74
CA ASN A 3 12.23 -14.76 13.95
C ASN A 3 12.35 -14.11 12.56
N ILE A 4 11.22 -13.82 11.90
CA ILE A 4 11.16 -13.19 10.59
C ILE A 4 11.66 -11.74 10.69
N LEU A 5 11.15 -10.98 11.67
CA LEU A 5 11.59 -9.59 11.90
C LEU A 5 13.05 -9.51 12.32
N ASN A 6 13.51 -10.41 13.19
CA ASN A 6 14.91 -10.49 13.56
C ASN A 6 15.79 -10.84 12.36
N GLY A 7 15.33 -11.70 11.44
CA GLY A 7 16.02 -11.96 10.18
C GLY A 7 16.12 -10.71 9.31
N LEU A 8 15.01 -9.98 9.15
CA LEU A 8 14.97 -8.72 8.41
C LEU A 8 15.87 -7.63 9.02
N GLN A 9 15.97 -7.59 10.35
CA GLN A 9 16.85 -6.65 11.08
C GLN A 9 18.33 -7.03 11.01
N ARG A 10 18.64 -8.33 10.89
CA ARG A 10 20.01 -8.82 10.72
C ARG A 10 20.56 -8.58 9.31
N GLN A 11 19.75 -8.04 8.40
CA GLN A 11 20.25 -7.63 7.11
C GLN A 11 21.24 -6.46 7.26
N GLY A 12 22.49 -6.71 6.90
CA GLY A 12 23.52 -5.67 6.88
C GLY A 12 23.43 -4.82 5.60
N PHE A 13 23.78 -3.55 5.76
CA PHE A 13 23.86 -2.54 4.72
C PHE A 13 25.20 -1.82 4.78
N GLN A 14 25.62 -1.25 3.65
CA GLN A 14 26.81 -0.42 3.54
C GLN A 14 26.51 0.84 2.73
N ILE A 15 27.35 1.86 2.91
CA ILE A 15 27.30 3.05 2.07
C ILE A 15 27.84 2.73 0.68
N ASN A 16 27.13 3.18 -0.34
CA ASN A 16 27.62 3.21 -1.70
C ASN A 16 28.68 4.30 -1.82
N SER A 17 29.96 3.94 -1.68
CA SER A 17 31.06 4.90 -1.77
C SER A 17 31.16 5.55 -3.16
N ASN A 18 30.80 4.85 -4.23
CA ASN A 18 30.90 5.40 -5.59
C ASN A 18 29.96 6.59 -5.78
N ILE A 19 28.69 6.49 -5.36
CA ILE A 19 27.76 7.63 -5.44
C ILE A 19 28.15 8.74 -4.46
N LEU A 20 28.70 8.40 -3.29
CA LEU A 20 29.14 9.39 -2.31
C LEU A 20 30.32 10.22 -2.83
N GLU A 21 31.33 9.56 -3.39
CA GLU A 21 32.46 10.21 -4.04
C GLU A 21 32.01 11.01 -5.27
N PHE A 22 31.14 10.44 -6.10
CA PHE A 22 30.58 11.14 -7.26
C PHE A 22 29.88 12.44 -6.87
N ILE A 23 29.04 12.43 -5.84
CA ILE A 23 28.34 13.62 -5.36
C ILE A 23 29.32 14.66 -4.79
N LYS A 24 30.33 14.22 -4.03
CA LYS A 24 31.37 15.11 -3.48
C LYS A 24 32.17 15.79 -4.60
N ASN A 25 32.57 15.04 -5.62
CA ASN A 25 33.38 15.55 -6.72
C ASN A 25 32.60 16.47 -7.67
N HIS A 26 31.29 16.26 -7.80
CA HIS A 26 30.43 16.97 -8.77
C HIS A 26 29.36 17.86 -8.13
N HIS A 27 29.53 18.24 -6.86
CA HIS A 27 28.53 18.99 -6.09
C HIS A 27 28.06 20.26 -6.81
N ALA A 28 28.99 21.08 -7.29
CA ALA A 28 28.68 22.33 -7.98
C ALA A 28 27.90 22.10 -9.29
N THR A 29 28.23 21.05 -10.04
CA THR A 29 27.49 20.68 -11.25
C THR A 29 26.08 20.22 -10.90
N LEU A 30 25.92 19.37 -9.88
CA LEU A 30 24.63 18.87 -9.41
C LEU A 30 23.70 20.01 -8.95
N GLU A 31 24.24 21.02 -8.25
CA GLU A 31 23.49 22.25 -7.91
C GLU A 31 23.08 23.02 -9.17
N LYS A 32 24.02 23.26 -10.09
CA LYS A 32 23.80 24.03 -11.32
C LYS A 32 22.69 23.42 -12.18
N VAL A 33 22.60 22.10 -12.26
CA VAL A 33 21.55 21.41 -13.03
C VAL A 33 20.23 21.26 -12.27
N GLY A 34 20.22 21.56 -10.96
CA GLY A 34 19.05 21.51 -10.09
C GLY A 34 18.76 20.14 -9.47
N LEU A 35 19.75 19.24 -9.43
CA LEU A 35 19.64 17.94 -8.76
C LEU A 35 19.90 18.03 -7.25
N LEU A 36 20.73 18.98 -6.81
CA LEU A 36 20.89 19.36 -5.40
C LEU A 36 20.46 20.82 -5.19
N MET A 37 20.03 21.13 -3.97
CA MET A 37 19.87 22.52 -3.55
C MET A 37 21.22 23.17 -3.28
N ALA A 38 21.28 24.49 -3.47
CA ALA A 38 22.49 25.25 -3.17
C ALA A 38 22.90 25.09 -1.70
N ASP A 39 24.15 24.67 -1.47
CA ASP A 39 24.70 24.35 -0.15
C ASP A 39 24.56 25.49 0.87
N ILE A 40 24.73 26.73 0.40
CA ILE A 40 24.57 27.93 1.24
C ILE A 40 23.21 27.99 1.95
N LEU A 41 22.17 27.39 1.37
CA LEU A 41 20.84 27.34 1.98
C LEU A 41 20.79 26.43 3.22
N ALA A 42 21.64 25.39 3.29
CA ALA A 42 21.69 24.48 4.44
C ALA A 42 22.11 25.24 5.72
N HIS A 43 23.06 26.17 5.56
CA HIS A 43 23.66 26.94 6.65
C HIS A 43 22.96 28.29 6.93
N MET A 44 21.93 28.64 6.16
CA MET A 44 21.21 29.90 6.30
C MET A 44 20.42 30.00 7.62
N ASN A 45 20.46 31.16 8.28
CA ASN A 45 19.56 31.49 9.37
C ASN A 45 18.18 31.87 8.82
N LEU A 46 17.20 30.97 8.97
CA LEU A 46 15.87 31.14 8.41
C LEU A 46 15.13 32.38 8.93
N LYS A 47 15.37 32.79 10.19
CA LYS A 47 14.74 33.99 10.76
C LYS A 47 15.24 35.25 10.07
N GLU A 48 16.56 35.38 9.95
CA GLU A 48 17.19 36.52 9.27
C GLU A 48 16.78 36.57 7.79
N ALA A 49 16.75 35.41 7.14
CA ALA A 49 16.30 35.30 5.76
C ALA A 49 14.82 35.74 5.59
N TYR A 50 13.94 35.38 6.53
CA TYR A 50 12.57 35.89 6.53
C TYR A 50 12.50 37.40 6.73
N ASP A 51 13.27 37.96 7.65
CA ASP A 51 13.26 39.39 7.91
C ASP A 51 13.74 40.19 6.69
N LEU A 52 14.77 39.69 5.99
CA LEU A 52 15.22 40.25 4.71
C LEU A 52 14.17 40.10 3.61
N LEU A 53 13.59 38.91 3.45
CA LEU A 53 12.55 38.65 2.45
C LEU A 53 11.34 39.56 2.65
N ARG A 54 10.90 39.77 3.90
CA ARG A 54 9.81 40.71 4.21
C ARG A 54 10.16 42.13 3.79
N LYS A 55 11.36 42.62 4.17
CA LYS A 55 11.81 43.96 3.78
C LYS A 55 11.81 44.12 2.27
N SER A 56 12.42 43.19 1.54
CA SER A 56 12.49 43.20 0.08
C SER A 56 11.10 43.13 -0.58
N TYR A 57 10.19 42.30 -0.05
CA TYR A 57 8.82 42.19 -0.54
C TYR A 57 8.05 43.50 -0.42
N PHE A 58 8.18 44.21 0.71
CA PHE A 58 7.45 45.47 0.90
C PHE A 58 8.01 46.61 0.05
N LEU A 59 9.30 46.58 -0.29
CA LEU A 59 9.97 47.54 -1.15
C LEU A 59 9.69 47.31 -2.65
N ASN A 60 9.42 46.07 -3.06
CA ASN A 60 9.15 45.74 -4.46
C ASN A 60 7.64 45.67 -4.74
N LYS A 61 7.10 46.65 -5.48
CA LYS A 61 5.66 46.70 -5.82
C LYS A 61 5.26 45.63 -6.84
N ASP A 62 6.14 45.28 -7.76
CA ASP A 62 5.85 44.34 -8.85
C ASP A 62 5.65 42.91 -8.33
N ILE A 63 6.48 42.50 -7.36
CA ILE A 63 6.37 41.18 -6.71
C ILE A 63 5.01 40.97 -6.03
N LYS A 64 4.39 42.03 -5.51
CA LYS A 64 3.08 41.94 -4.83
C LYS A 64 1.95 41.57 -5.79
N ASN A 65 2.11 41.86 -7.07
CA ASN A 65 1.15 41.50 -8.11
C ASN A 65 1.29 40.04 -8.55
N VAL A 66 2.43 39.41 -8.26
CA VAL A 66 2.76 38.04 -8.71
C VAL A 66 2.55 37.00 -7.61
N CYS A 67 2.87 37.31 -6.35
CA CYS A 67 2.79 36.33 -5.26
C CYS A 67 2.56 36.97 -3.88
N SER A 68 2.03 36.17 -2.95
CA SER A 68 1.90 36.60 -1.56
C SER A 68 3.20 36.39 -0.79
N LEU A 69 3.46 37.25 0.20
CA LEU A 69 4.58 37.09 1.13
C LEU A 69 4.55 35.71 1.83
N SER A 70 3.35 35.20 2.14
CA SER A 70 3.18 33.87 2.74
C SER A 70 3.75 32.79 1.83
N ASP A 71 3.48 32.86 0.53
CA ASP A 71 3.92 31.84 -0.43
C ASP A 71 5.44 31.89 -0.62
N LEU A 72 6.02 33.09 -0.69
CA LEU A 72 7.48 33.25 -0.71
C LEU A 72 8.14 32.72 0.58
N CYS A 73 7.57 33.01 1.75
CA CYS A 73 8.09 32.48 3.01
C CYS A 73 8.03 30.95 3.06
N LYS A 74 6.94 30.35 2.57
CA LYS A 74 6.80 28.88 2.49
C LYS A 74 7.83 28.28 1.53
N GLU A 75 8.00 28.88 0.36
CA GLU A 75 8.96 28.42 -0.64
C GLU A 75 10.41 28.48 -0.11
N LEU A 76 10.79 29.60 0.52
CA LEU A 76 12.10 29.72 1.17
C LEU A 76 12.29 28.67 2.26
N ALA A 77 11.27 28.44 3.11
CA ALA A 77 11.33 27.40 4.16
C ALA A 77 11.58 26.02 3.56
N ASN A 78 10.84 25.67 2.50
CA ASN A 78 10.94 24.38 1.83
C ASN A 78 12.33 24.18 1.23
N ARG A 79 12.89 25.20 0.56
CA ARG A 79 14.23 25.12 -0.02
C ARG A 79 15.32 24.97 1.02
N VAL A 80 15.28 25.78 2.09
CA VAL A 80 16.23 25.68 3.21
C VAL A 80 16.12 24.31 3.90
N GLN A 81 14.90 23.81 4.13
CA GLN A 81 14.71 22.49 4.72
C GLN A 81 15.22 21.37 3.81
N THR A 82 15.03 21.49 2.50
CA THR A 82 15.52 20.52 1.51
C THR A 82 17.05 20.51 1.49
N ALA A 83 17.70 21.67 1.41
CA ALA A 83 19.16 21.79 1.46
C ALA A 83 19.73 21.20 2.77
N ARG A 84 19.12 21.51 3.92
CA ARG A 84 19.53 20.93 5.21
C ARG A 84 19.41 19.42 5.26
N TYR A 85 18.35 18.86 4.66
CA TYR A 85 18.17 17.42 4.58
C TYR A 85 19.27 16.79 3.69
N GLU A 86 19.53 17.37 2.52
CA GLU A 86 20.54 16.89 1.57
C GLU A 86 21.94 16.90 2.19
N ASP A 87 22.37 18.05 2.74
CA ASP A 87 23.63 18.18 3.48
C ASP A 87 23.73 17.15 4.62
N PHE A 88 22.68 17.06 5.46
CA PHE A 88 22.70 16.13 6.58
C PHE A 88 22.79 14.67 6.12
N ILE A 89 22.09 14.27 5.07
CA ILE A 89 22.17 12.92 4.51
C ILE A 89 23.57 12.63 3.94
N ILE A 90 24.18 13.58 3.22
CA ILE A 90 25.54 13.41 2.66
C ILE A 90 26.59 13.28 3.77
N ARG A 91 26.49 14.10 4.82
CA ARG A 91 27.36 14.01 6.00
C ARG A 91 27.15 12.72 6.77
N LEU A 92 25.90 12.29 6.91
CA LEU A 92 25.57 11.02 7.56
C LEU A 92 26.12 9.83 6.75
N ALA A 93 25.93 9.81 5.43
CA ALA A 93 26.52 8.79 4.57
C ALA A 93 28.06 8.77 4.69
N SER A 94 28.70 9.93 4.72
CA SER A 94 30.16 10.03 4.95
C SER A 94 30.60 9.48 6.30
N ALA A 95 29.81 9.66 7.35
CA ALA A 95 30.13 9.14 8.68
C ALA A 95 30.00 7.61 8.77
N TYR A 96 29.13 7.00 7.96
CA TYR A 96 28.93 5.55 7.89
C TYR A 96 29.75 4.86 6.80
N GLU A 97 30.53 5.62 6.02
CA GLU A 97 31.39 5.08 4.97
C GLU A 97 32.39 4.06 5.55
N GLY A 98 32.51 2.89 4.91
CA GLY A 98 33.35 1.79 5.39
C GLY A 98 32.73 0.91 6.49
N TYR A 99 31.60 1.31 7.09
CA TYR A 99 30.91 0.51 8.11
C TYR A 99 29.80 -0.35 7.50
N VAL A 100 29.62 -1.56 8.08
CA VAL A 100 28.35 -2.29 7.94
C VAL A 100 27.40 -1.80 9.01
N PHE A 101 26.21 -1.36 8.62
CA PHE A 101 25.17 -0.91 9.54
C PHE A 101 23.88 -1.72 9.38
N TYR A 102 23.07 -1.71 10.43
CA TYR A 102 21.82 -2.47 10.52
C TYR A 102 20.68 -1.51 10.85
N LEU A 103 19.49 -1.81 10.33
CA LEU A 103 18.33 -0.94 10.44
C LEU A 103 17.23 -1.62 11.29
N PRO A 104 17.05 -1.23 12.56
CA PRO A 104 16.00 -1.78 13.42
C PRO A 104 14.61 -1.60 12.80
N ALA A 105 13.80 -2.66 12.86
CA ALA A 105 12.46 -2.70 12.32
C ALA A 105 11.43 -2.43 13.43
N PHE A 106 10.44 -1.60 13.11
CA PHE A 106 9.29 -1.35 13.98
C PHE A 106 8.02 -1.66 13.20
N MET A 107 6.95 -1.96 13.92
CA MET A 107 5.65 -2.20 13.31
C MET A 107 4.64 -1.22 13.89
N ASP A 108 3.73 -0.74 13.05
CA ASP A 108 2.54 -0.04 13.54
C ASP A 108 1.46 -1.03 14.01
N PHE A 109 0.33 -0.53 14.52
CA PHE A 109 -0.76 -1.42 15.00
C PHE A 109 -1.44 -2.28 13.91
N ARG A 110 -1.12 -2.03 12.63
CA ARG A 110 -1.56 -2.81 11.45
C ARG A 110 -0.45 -3.76 10.98
N GLU A 111 0.66 -3.79 11.71
CA GLU A 111 1.89 -4.50 11.45
C GLU A 111 2.67 -4.08 10.19
N ARG A 112 2.40 -2.89 9.64
CA ARG A 112 3.27 -2.37 8.57
C ARG A 112 4.64 -2.08 9.15
N ILE A 113 5.66 -2.53 8.42
CA ILE A 113 7.06 -2.46 8.85
C ILE A 113 7.64 -1.07 8.53
N TYR A 114 8.33 -0.47 9.50
CA TYR A 114 8.99 0.84 9.43
C TYR A 114 10.45 0.74 9.90
N ARG A 115 11.20 1.82 9.67
CA ARG A 115 12.57 2.04 10.19
C ARG A 115 12.65 3.37 10.92
N SER A 116 13.65 3.51 11.78
CA SER A 116 14.00 4.75 12.46
C SER A 116 15.16 5.45 11.74
N GLY A 117 15.22 6.76 11.87
CA GLY A 117 16.23 7.61 11.22
C GLY A 117 15.79 8.07 9.83
N ILE A 118 16.76 8.49 9.02
CA ILE A 118 16.53 9.01 7.66
C ILE A 118 17.47 8.40 6.60
N LEU A 119 18.35 7.47 7.00
CA LEU A 119 19.25 6.77 6.09
C LEU A 119 18.76 5.33 5.91
N HIS A 120 17.67 5.17 5.17
CA HIS A 120 17.04 3.87 4.89
C HIS A 120 16.14 3.95 3.66
N PHE A 121 15.73 2.80 3.12
CA PHE A 121 14.99 2.78 1.85
C PHE A 121 13.57 3.38 1.89
N HIS A 122 12.97 3.67 3.05
CA HIS A 122 11.70 4.43 3.10
C HIS A 122 11.86 5.89 2.67
N GLU A 123 13.09 6.41 2.59
CA GLU A 123 13.36 7.84 2.42
C GLU A 123 13.39 8.29 0.97
N ARG A 124 13.85 9.51 0.71
CA ARG A 124 13.88 10.10 -0.64
C ARG A 124 14.97 9.47 -1.51
N ASP A 125 14.88 9.71 -2.81
CA ASP A 125 15.80 9.21 -3.84
C ASP A 125 17.28 9.29 -3.45
N LEU A 126 17.75 10.46 -2.99
CA LEU A 126 19.13 10.66 -2.53
C LEU A 126 19.53 9.74 -1.36
N ALA A 127 18.67 9.54 -0.36
CA ALA A 127 19.00 8.65 0.75
C ALA A 127 19.04 7.17 0.32
N ARG A 128 18.18 6.78 -0.63
CA ARG A 128 18.13 5.42 -1.18
C ARG A 128 19.36 5.10 -2.03
N SER A 129 19.89 6.07 -2.76
CA SER A 129 21.04 5.88 -3.64
C SER A 129 22.32 5.53 -2.87
N PHE A 130 22.45 6.01 -1.63
CA PHE A 130 23.58 5.76 -0.75
C PHE A 130 23.65 4.36 -0.16
N ILE A 131 22.64 3.50 -0.31
CA ILE A 131 22.56 2.25 0.46
C ILE A 131 22.70 1.04 -0.45
N LEU A 132 23.64 0.15 -0.12
CA LEU A 132 23.82 -1.17 -0.71
C LEU A 132 23.59 -2.25 0.32
N PHE A 133 23.27 -3.46 -0.12
CA PHE A 133 23.34 -4.64 0.75
C PHE A 133 24.81 -4.96 1.09
N SER A 134 25.12 -5.30 2.34
CA SER A 134 26.50 -5.66 2.74
C SER A 134 26.91 -7.06 2.29
N ASN A 135 25.92 -7.97 2.22
CA ASN A 135 26.17 -9.37 1.93
C ASN A 135 26.34 -9.56 0.42
N ASN A 136 27.34 -10.33 0.00
CA ASN A 136 27.52 -10.74 -1.40
C ASN A 136 27.13 -12.22 -1.51
N PRO A 137 25.85 -12.54 -1.74
CA PRO A 137 25.37 -13.90 -1.57
C PRO A 137 25.86 -14.89 -2.64
N GLN A 138 26.47 -14.45 -3.75
CA GLN A 138 27.08 -15.36 -4.73
C GLN A 138 28.33 -14.77 -5.41
N GLU A 139 29.43 -15.52 -5.33
CA GLU A 139 30.64 -15.34 -6.15
C GLU A 139 30.36 -15.90 -7.55
N GLY A 140 30.21 -15.01 -8.54
CA GLY A 140 30.02 -15.43 -9.92
C GLY A 140 29.54 -14.30 -10.81
N ILE A 141 30.30 -14.01 -11.86
CA ILE A 141 29.91 -13.09 -12.92
C ILE A 141 28.79 -13.75 -13.72
N ASN A 142 27.57 -13.24 -13.63
CA ASN A 142 26.52 -13.59 -14.58
C ASN A 142 26.11 -12.31 -15.33
N GLN A 143 26.27 -12.29 -16.66
CA GLN A 143 25.79 -11.19 -17.50
C GLN A 143 24.31 -10.86 -17.22
N SER A 144 23.53 -11.86 -16.83
CA SER A 144 22.15 -11.69 -16.37
C SER A 144 22.03 -10.71 -15.19
N ALA A 145 22.97 -10.70 -14.25
CA ALA A 145 22.92 -9.82 -13.09
C ALA A 145 23.13 -8.35 -13.47
N LYS A 146 24.03 -8.07 -14.41
CA LYS A 146 24.24 -6.74 -14.99
C LYS A 146 23.03 -6.28 -15.79
N ASP A 147 22.46 -7.16 -16.60
CA ASP A 147 21.26 -6.84 -17.39
C ASP A 147 20.09 -6.47 -16.46
N ILE A 148 19.91 -7.14 -15.32
CA ILE A 148 18.92 -6.79 -14.30
C ILE A 148 19.20 -5.40 -13.68
N VAL A 149 20.46 -5.08 -13.36
CA VAL A 149 20.82 -3.76 -12.83
C VAL A 149 20.58 -2.68 -13.88
N ALA A 150 20.92 -2.92 -15.15
CA ALA A 150 20.68 -2.03 -16.28
C ALA A 150 19.18 -1.80 -16.52
N ILE A 151 18.36 -2.85 -16.48
CA ILE A 151 16.89 -2.74 -16.50
C ILE A 151 16.44 -1.88 -15.32
N SER A 152 16.93 -2.18 -14.12
CA SER A 152 16.56 -1.44 -12.92
C SER A 152 16.95 0.05 -13.04
N ALA A 153 18.10 0.38 -13.63
CA ALA A 153 18.51 1.75 -13.92
C ALA A 153 17.54 2.41 -14.91
N ALA A 154 17.23 1.73 -16.02
CA ALA A 154 16.26 2.23 -16.99
C ALA A 154 14.91 2.59 -16.33
N PHE A 155 14.39 1.73 -15.44
CA PHE A 155 13.14 2.00 -14.71
C PHE A 155 13.22 3.16 -13.71
N LYS A 156 14.42 3.55 -13.25
CA LYS A 156 14.64 4.79 -12.48
C LYS A 156 14.69 6.03 -13.38
N TYR A 157 15.01 5.86 -14.66
CA TYR A 157 14.89 6.92 -15.65
C TYR A 157 13.43 7.16 -16.04
N LYS A 158 12.75 6.14 -16.58
CA LYS A 158 11.35 6.21 -17.00
C LYS A 158 10.67 4.85 -16.93
N LYS A 159 9.35 4.83 -17.07
CA LYS A 159 8.58 3.57 -17.11
C LYS A 159 8.65 2.90 -18.48
N PHE A 160 8.57 1.58 -18.48
CA PHE A 160 8.45 0.74 -19.67
C PHE A 160 7.32 -0.28 -19.49
N ASP A 161 6.74 -0.72 -20.60
CA ASP A 161 5.69 -1.75 -20.61
C ASP A 161 6.30 -3.17 -20.57
N LEU A 162 7.56 -3.33 -20.99
CA LEU A 162 8.31 -4.58 -20.97
C LEU A 162 9.68 -4.36 -20.34
N TYR A 163 10.21 -5.38 -19.65
CA TYR A 163 11.57 -5.32 -19.10
C TYR A 163 12.63 -5.24 -20.20
N ASP A 164 12.44 -5.95 -21.31
CA ASP A 164 13.36 -5.96 -22.45
C ASP A 164 13.48 -4.58 -23.12
N ASP A 165 12.40 -3.81 -23.17
CA ASP A 165 12.42 -2.43 -23.67
C ASP A 165 13.29 -1.53 -22.79
N GLY A 166 13.26 -1.76 -21.47
CA GLY A 166 14.13 -1.08 -20.52
C GLY A 166 15.61 -1.41 -20.74
N LEU A 167 15.93 -2.70 -20.94
CA LEU A 167 17.28 -3.15 -21.25
C LEU A 167 17.78 -2.57 -22.58
N LYS A 168 16.92 -2.62 -23.61
CA LYS A 168 17.22 -2.07 -24.93
C LYS A 168 17.51 -0.57 -24.84
N TRP A 169 16.66 0.18 -24.15
CA TRP A 169 16.87 1.61 -23.93
C TRP A 169 18.20 1.88 -23.23
N TYR A 170 18.56 1.10 -22.20
CA TYR A 170 19.84 1.27 -21.51
C TYR A 170 21.02 1.04 -22.46
N LYS A 171 20.99 -0.05 -23.25
CA LYS A 171 22.04 -0.40 -24.22
C LYS A 171 22.19 0.66 -25.32
N GLU A 172 21.07 1.18 -25.85
CA GLU A 172 21.07 2.26 -26.85
C GLU A 172 21.64 3.57 -26.32
N ASN A 173 21.48 3.85 -25.02
CA ASN A 173 22.00 5.06 -24.38
C ASN A 173 23.38 4.84 -23.72
N HIS A 174 23.96 3.65 -23.83
CA HIS A 174 25.21 3.30 -23.14
C HIS A 174 26.35 4.25 -23.50
N SER A 175 26.55 4.56 -24.78
CA SER A 175 27.61 5.48 -25.21
C SER A 175 27.47 6.88 -24.61
N LEU A 176 26.23 7.36 -24.45
CA LEU A 176 25.94 8.66 -23.86
C LEU A 176 26.12 8.62 -22.33
N ILE A 177 25.61 7.57 -21.67
CA ILE A 177 25.71 7.37 -20.22
C ILE A 177 27.17 7.36 -19.76
N TYR A 178 28.04 6.68 -20.52
CA TYR A 178 29.44 6.47 -20.17
C TYR A 178 30.41 7.42 -20.89
N ALA A 179 29.91 8.46 -21.57
CA ALA A 179 30.79 9.42 -22.25
C ALA A 179 31.64 10.24 -21.27
N SER A 180 31.06 10.64 -20.14
CA SER A 180 31.72 11.35 -19.04
C SER A 180 30.76 11.48 -17.84
N ASP A 181 31.29 11.85 -16.67
CA ASP A 181 30.48 12.16 -15.49
C ASP A 181 29.47 13.29 -15.73
N GLU A 182 29.87 14.33 -16.47
CA GLU A 182 29.00 15.44 -16.88
C GLU A 182 27.86 14.97 -17.81
N SER A 183 28.16 14.02 -18.70
CA SER A 183 27.13 13.39 -19.55
C SER A 183 26.13 12.59 -18.71
N LEU A 184 26.62 11.83 -17.73
CA LEU A 184 25.77 11.09 -16.78
C LEU A 184 24.86 12.04 -15.98
N ILE A 185 25.38 13.15 -15.46
CA ILE A 185 24.59 14.16 -14.73
C ILE A 185 23.51 14.77 -15.64
N SER A 186 23.89 15.11 -16.87
CA SER A 186 22.98 15.70 -17.85
C SER A 186 21.80 14.77 -18.18
N ILE A 187 22.09 13.47 -18.40
CA ILE A 187 21.05 12.45 -18.60
C ILE A 187 20.21 12.29 -17.33
N ALA A 188 20.84 12.13 -16.17
CA ALA A 188 20.17 11.87 -14.90
C ALA A 188 19.15 12.97 -14.53
N LYS A 189 19.36 14.21 -14.98
CA LYS A 189 18.37 15.29 -14.84
C LYS A 189 16.99 14.94 -15.41
N GLY A 190 16.94 14.12 -16.46
CA GLY A 190 15.70 13.65 -17.09
C GLY A 190 15.09 12.42 -16.42
N ALA A 191 15.75 11.83 -15.42
CA ALA A 191 15.29 10.62 -14.76
C ALA A 191 14.17 10.90 -13.75
N SER A 192 13.32 9.89 -13.53
CA SER A 192 12.27 9.93 -12.51
C SER A 192 12.84 9.87 -11.08
N ASP A 193 13.92 9.11 -10.90
CA ASP A 193 14.71 8.95 -9.67
C ASP A 193 16.21 9.16 -9.99
N PRO A 194 16.68 10.42 -10.13
CA PRO A 194 18.03 10.74 -10.62
C PRO A 194 19.19 10.10 -9.86
N PHE A 195 19.18 10.12 -8.53
CA PHE A 195 20.29 9.61 -7.74
C PHE A 195 20.31 8.08 -7.71
N GLN A 196 19.16 7.42 -7.63
CA GLN A 196 19.11 5.96 -7.80
C GLN A 196 19.51 5.54 -9.22
N PHE A 197 19.21 6.34 -10.26
CA PHE A 197 19.70 6.09 -11.62
C PHE A 197 21.23 6.15 -11.68
N ILE A 198 21.84 7.24 -11.21
CA ILE A 198 23.30 7.40 -11.16
C ILE A 198 23.93 6.27 -10.35
N ALA A 199 23.42 5.97 -9.16
CA ALA A 199 23.96 4.90 -8.31
C ALA A 199 23.95 3.54 -8.99
N LYS A 200 22.90 3.22 -9.76
CA LYS A 200 22.83 1.96 -10.52
C LYS A 200 23.78 1.93 -11.70
N VAL A 201 23.93 3.04 -12.42
CA VAL A 201 24.90 3.17 -13.52
C VAL A 201 26.32 2.95 -12.99
N LEU A 202 26.72 3.66 -11.94
CA LEU A 202 28.05 3.57 -11.35
C LEU A 202 28.37 2.14 -10.84
N CYS A 203 27.38 1.44 -10.27
CA CYS A 203 27.58 0.07 -9.79
C CYS A 203 27.47 -1.02 -10.87
N ASN A 204 26.97 -0.71 -12.07
CA ASN A 204 26.84 -1.67 -13.17
C ASN A 204 28.20 -1.96 -13.85
N ASP A 205 29.17 -1.06 -13.68
CA ASP A 205 30.51 -1.18 -14.27
C ASP A 205 31.32 -2.29 -13.60
N ARG A 206 31.19 -2.40 -12.28
CA ARG A 206 31.93 -3.36 -11.45
C ARG A 206 31.01 -4.50 -11.02
N VAL A 207 31.37 -5.73 -11.42
CA VAL A 207 30.51 -6.91 -11.21
C VAL A 207 30.26 -7.18 -9.72
N GLU A 208 31.28 -7.05 -8.88
CA GLU A 208 31.18 -7.29 -7.44
C GLU A 208 30.20 -6.33 -6.75
N GLU A 209 30.06 -5.12 -7.28
CA GLU A 209 29.15 -4.11 -6.77
C GLU A 209 27.71 -4.35 -7.28
N SER A 210 27.55 -4.82 -8.52
CA SER A 210 26.24 -5.13 -9.12
C SER A 210 25.41 -6.12 -8.28
N ASN A 211 26.06 -7.08 -7.62
CA ASN A 211 25.38 -8.07 -6.76
C ASN A 211 24.91 -7.52 -5.41
N ARG A 212 25.31 -6.30 -5.04
CA ARG A 212 24.88 -5.61 -3.81
C ARG A 212 23.84 -4.53 -4.06
N VAL A 213 23.63 -4.17 -5.33
CA VAL A 213 22.66 -3.15 -5.75
C VAL A 213 21.25 -3.59 -5.38
N PRO A 214 20.49 -2.77 -4.63
CA PRO A 214 19.09 -3.04 -4.35
C PRO A 214 18.24 -2.96 -5.63
N ILE A 215 17.61 -4.07 -6.00
CA ILE A 215 16.61 -4.15 -7.07
C ILE A 215 15.23 -3.99 -6.44
N THR A 216 14.53 -2.94 -6.84
CA THR A 216 13.20 -2.56 -6.30
C THR A 216 12.09 -3.23 -7.09
N GLN A 217 11.18 -3.91 -6.40
CA GLN A 217 9.98 -4.54 -6.96
C GLN A 217 8.75 -3.98 -6.23
N ASP A 218 8.02 -3.08 -6.89
CA ASP A 218 6.86 -2.38 -6.31
C ASP A 218 5.54 -2.96 -6.82
N ALA A 219 4.57 -3.12 -5.92
CA ALA A 219 3.26 -3.66 -6.25
C ALA A 219 2.44 -2.68 -7.12
N ALA A 220 1.81 -3.19 -8.18
CA ALA A 220 0.94 -2.40 -9.04
C ALA A 220 -0.42 -2.14 -8.37
N ALA A 221 -0.47 -1.12 -7.52
CA ALA A 221 -1.64 -0.72 -6.74
C ALA A 221 -2.13 -1.84 -5.80
N SER A 222 -1.33 -2.14 -4.77
CA SER A 222 -1.53 -3.25 -3.81
C SER A 222 -2.97 -3.38 -3.28
N ALA A 223 -3.64 -2.29 -2.92
CA ALA A 223 -5.04 -2.34 -2.48
C ALA A 223 -5.99 -2.92 -3.53
N TYR A 224 -5.84 -2.56 -4.82
CA TYR A 224 -6.67 -3.13 -5.87
C TYR A 224 -6.30 -4.59 -6.17
N GLN A 225 -5.03 -4.98 -6.02
CA GLN A 225 -4.63 -6.39 -6.09
C GLN A 225 -5.31 -7.20 -4.98
N ILE A 226 -5.22 -6.74 -3.72
CA ILE A 226 -5.85 -7.39 -2.56
C ILE A 226 -7.37 -7.45 -2.73
N MET A 227 -8.02 -6.36 -3.15
CA MET A 227 -9.46 -6.35 -3.42
C MET A 227 -9.84 -7.34 -4.52
N SER A 228 -9.06 -7.39 -5.61
CA SER A 228 -9.32 -8.33 -6.70
C SER A 228 -9.20 -9.78 -6.26
N TYR A 229 -8.26 -10.09 -5.37
CA TYR A 229 -8.10 -11.41 -4.79
C TYR A 229 -9.28 -11.78 -3.89
N LEU A 230 -9.66 -10.90 -2.95
CA LEU A 230 -10.75 -11.16 -2.00
C LEU A 230 -12.12 -11.32 -2.69
N LEU A 231 -12.32 -10.64 -3.82
CA LEU A 231 -13.57 -10.64 -4.58
C LEU A 231 -13.54 -11.59 -5.78
N LEU A 232 -12.42 -12.29 -6.01
CA LEU A 232 -12.18 -13.10 -7.20
C LEU A 232 -12.46 -12.33 -8.52
N ASN A 233 -12.15 -11.03 -8.53
CA ASN A 233 -12.38 -10.16 -9.67
C ASN A 233 -11.25 -10.29 -10.70
N GLU A 234 -11.40 -11.24 -11.61
CA GLU A 234 -10.40 -11.56 -12.64
C GLU A 234 -10.01 -10.35 -13.50
N LYS A 235 -10.99 -9.51 -13.88
CA LYS A 235 -10.74 -8.32 -14.71
C LYS A 235 -9.83 -7.31 -14.00
N MET A 236 -10.07 -7.05 -12.72
CA MET A 236 -9.20 -6.18 -11.92
C MET A 236 -7.84 -6.84 -11.65
N ALA A 237 -7.82 -8.16 -11.41
CA ALA A 237 -6.58 -8.91 -11.20
C ALA A 237 -5.64 -8.82 -12.40
N LYS A 238 -6.16 -8.91 -13.63
CA LYS A 238 -5.38 -8.68 -14.88
C LYS A 238 -4.86 -7.23 -14.97
N ARG A 239 -5.72 -6.24 -14.73
CA ARG A 239 -5.35 -4.81 -14.80
C ARG A 239 -4.33 -4.36 -13.75
N THR A 240 -4.20 -5.12 -12.67
CA THR A 240 -3.27 -4.88 -11.57
C THR A 240 -2.06 -5.83 -11.59
N ASN A 241 -1.87 -6.59 -12.67
CA ASN A 241 -0.78 -7.56 -12.84
C ASN A 241 -0.77 -8.70 -11.82
N LEU A 242 -1.87 -8.93 -11.08
CA LEU A 242 -1.98 -10.12 -10.22
C LEU A 242 -2.10 -11.39 -11.07
N ILE A 243 -2.79 -11.29 -12.21
CA ILE A 243 -2.76 -12.29 -13.28
C ILE A 243 -1.92 -11.69 -14.41
N PRO A 244 -0.85 -12.38 -14.87
CA PRO A 244 -0.05 -11.93 -16.00
C PRO A 244 -0.92 -11.71 -17.23
N HIS A 245 -0.67 -10.60 -17.94
CA HIS A 245 -1.37 -10.35 -19.20
C HIS A 245 -0.77 -11.23 -20.32
N PRO A 246 -1.57 -11.76 -21.26
CA PRO A 246 -1.09 -12.69 -22.29
C PRO A 246 0.00 -12.15 -23.21
N ASP A 247 0.09 -10.83 -23.39
CA ASP A 247 1.12 -10.17 -24.21
C ASP A 247 2.42 -9.88 -23.45
N GLY A 248 2.52 -10.28 -22.17
CA GLY A 248 3.68 -10.05 -21.31
C GLY A 248 3.85 -8.61 -20.82
N LYS A 249 2.99 -7.67 -21.23
CA LYS A 249 3.12 -6.26 -20.86
C LYS A 249 2.71 -6.00 -19.42
N ILE A 250 3.42 -5.08 -18.79
CA ILE A 250 3.10 -4.52 -17.48
C ILE A 250 1.88 -3.61 -17.64
N GLN A 251 0.79 -3.97 -16.97
CA GLN A 251 -0.48 -3.26 -17.02
C GLN A 251 -0.51 -2.09 -16.05
N ASP A 252 -1.23 -1.03 -16.42
CA ASP A 252 -1.42 0.15 -15.56
C ASP A 252 -2.89 0.40 -15.27
N VAL A 253 -3.35 -0.08 -14.10
CA VAL A 253 -4.74 0.06 -13.65
C VAL A 253 -5.26 1.50 -13.72
N TYR A 254 -4.41 2.51 -13.51
CA TYR A 254 -4.85 3.91 -13.53
C TYR A 254 -5.04 4.45 -14.95
N LEU A 255 -4.37 3.89 -15.96
CA LEU A 255 -4.67 4.20 -17.35
C LEU A 255 -6.01 3.58 -17.77
N TYR A 256 -6.29 2.35 -17.34
CA TYR A 256 -7.61 1.75 -17.56
C TYR A 256 -8.73 2.55 -16.89
N LEU A 257 -8.53 2.97 -15.64
CA LEU A 257 -9.47 3.83 -14.92
C LEU A 257 -9.65 5.18 -15.61
N LEU A 258 -8.58 5.77 -16.15
CA LEU A 258 -8.65 7.02 -16.91
C LEU A 258 -9.57 6.87 -18.13
N GLN A 259 -9.36 5.83 -18.94
CA GLN A 259 -10.17 5.61 -20.15
C GLN A 259 -11.62 5.28 -19.81
N ASP A 260 -11.85 4.40 -18.84
CA ASP A 260 -13.19 4.06 -18.38
C ASP A 260 -13.93 5.29 -17.80
N PHE A 261 -13.22 6.17 -17.08
CA PHE A 261 -13.81 7.38 -16.50
C PHE A 261 -14.09 8.45 -17.56
N LYS A 262 -13.23 8.61 -18.57
CA LYS A 262 -13.50 9.49 -19.72
C LYS A 262 -14.80 9.11 -20.42
N ALA A 263 -14.95 7.82 -20.76
CA ALA A 263 -16.18 7.32 -21.38
C ALA A 263 -17.41 7.62 -20.50
N PHE A 264 -17.31 7.36 -19.19
CA PHE A 264 -18.39 7.67 -18.25
C PHE A 264 -18.75 9.16 -18.19
N LEU A 265 -17.76 10.06 -18.29
CA LEU A 265 -18.01 11.50 -18.27
C LEU A 265 -18.69 11.99 -19.56
N HIS A 266 -18.29 11.47 -20.72
CA HIS A 266 -18.95 11.79 -22.00
C HIS A 266 -20.44 11.42 -22.01
N ASP A 267 -20.81 10.33 -21.31
CA ASP A 267 -22.22 9.92 -21.17
C ASP A 267 -23.02 10.77 -20.17
N ARG A 268 -22.37 11.63 -19.38
CA ARG A 268 -22.99 12.37 -18.26
C ARG A 268 -22.92 13.88 -18.43
N ILE A 269 -21.97 14.38 -19.20
CA ILE A 269 -21.76 15.80 -19.43
C ILE A 269 -22.05 16.11 -20.90
N ASN A 270 -23.21 16.74 -21.13
CA ASN A 270 -23.65 17.12 -22.48
C ASN A 270 -22.96 18.39 -23.00
N GLU A 271 -22.40 19.20 -22.12
CA GLU A 271 -21.75 20.46 -22.50
C GLU A 271 -20.34 20.21 -23.02
N LYS A 272 -20.17 20.34 -24.34
CA LYS A 272 -18.91 20.08 -25.03
C LYS A 272 -17.74 20.89 -24.46
N LEU A 273 -17.93 22.19 -24.22
CA LEU A 273 -16.88 23.06 -23.68
C LEU A 273 -16.43 22.62 -22.28
N GLN A 274 -17.38 22.22 -21.43
CA GLN A 274 -17.07 21.71 -20.10
C GLN A 274 -16.23 20.42 -20.18
N MET A 275 -16.59 19.51 -21.10
CA MET A 275 -15.82 18.29 -21.33
C MET A 275 -14.42 18.57 -21.86
N GLU A 276 -14.26 19.47 -22.82
CA GLU A 276 -12.94 19.88 -23.35
C GLU A 276 -12.04 20.44 -22.23
N ILE A 277 -12.58 21.28 -21.35
CA ILE A 277 -11.85 21.80 -20.19
C ILE A 277 -11.43 20.66 -19.26
N ILE A 278 -12.34 19.73 -18.95
CA ILE A 278 -12.03 18.59 -18.08
C ILE A 278 -10.92 17.74 -18.70
N GLU A 279 -11.06 17.35 -19.97
CA GLU A 279 -10.10 16.48 -20.65
C GLU A 279 -8.71 17.11 -20.79
N SER A 280 -8.62 18.44 -20.90
CA SER A 280 -7.35 19.16 -21.02
C SER A 280 -6.33 18.88 -19.91
N LYS A 281 -6.80 18.51 -18.71
CA LYS A 281 -5.96 18.21 -17.54
C LYS A 281 -6.26 16.87 -16.87
N LEU A 282 -7.18 16.07 -17.42
CA LEU A 282 -7.53 14.76 -16.89
C LEU A 282 -6.45 13.75 -17.28
N ASP A 283 -5.48 13.55 -16.38
CA ASP A 283 -4.34 12.67 -16.59
C ASP A 283 -4.29 11.51 -15.57
N ARG A 284 -3.40 10.55 -15.84
CA ARG A 284 -3.15 9.40 -14.98
C ARG A 284 -2.85 9.79 -13.52
N LYS A 285 -2.16 10.91 -13.30
CA LYS A 285 -1.77 11.37 -11.95
C LYS A 285 -3.00 11.81 -11.16
N LEU A 286 -3.90 12.57 -11.78
CA LEU A 286 -5.18 12.96 -11.18
C LEU A 286 -6.02 11.71 -10.90
N ILE A 287 -6.18 10.80 -11.86
CA ILE A 287 -6.93 9.55 -11.69
C ILE A 287 -6.38 8.72 -10.52
N LYS A 288 -5.06 8.53 -10.44
CA LYS A 288 -4.43 7.88 -9.29
C LYS A 288 -4.78 8.59 -7.98
N SER A 289 -4.70 9.92 -7.94
CA SER A 289 -5.04 10.68 -6.72
C SER A 289 -6.50 10.52 -6.30
N LEU A 290 -7.44 10.41 -7.25
CA LEU A 290 -8.86 10.27 -6.98
C LEU A 290 -9.23 8.85 -6.52
N PHE A 291 -8.79 7.84 -7.26
CA PHE A 291 -9.29 6.47 -7.10
C PHE A 291 -8.44 5.60 -6.17
N MET A 292 -7.11 5.76 -6.15
CA MET A 292 -6.25 4.99 -5.24
C MET A 292 -6.71 5.10 -3.77
N PRO A 293 -7.02 6.30 -3.23
CA PRO A 293 -7.39 6.42 -1.83
C PRO A 293 -8.87 6.13 -1.57
N LEU A 294 -9.67 5.81 -2.60
CA LEU A 294 -11.09 5.49 -2.43
C LEU A 294 -11.26 4.29 -1.49
N ILE A 295 -10.49 3.22 -1.70
CA ILE A 295 -10.45 2.03 -0.84
C ILE A 295 -10.04 2.39 0.60
N TYR A 296 -9.28 3.47 0.77
CA TYR A 296 -8.83 3.98 2.06
C TYR A 296 -9.78 5.01 2.69
N GLY A 297 -11.00 5.17 2.17
CA GLY A 297 -12.03 6.04 2.74
C GLY A 297 -11.94 7.51 2.31
N LYS A 298 -11.40 7.79 1.11
CA LYS A 298 -11.36 9.15 0.56
C LYS A 298 -12.76 9.78 0.50
N THR A 299 -12.87 11.03 0.94
CA THR A 299 -14.12 11.79 0.94
C THR A 299 -14.28 12.64 -0.33
N LEU A 300 -15.53 13.01 -0.64
CA LEU A 300 -15.85 13.95 -1.72
C LEU A 300 -15.10 15.28 -1.60
N ILE A 301 -14.98 15.81 -0.37
CA ILE A 301 -14.24 17.06 -0.12
C ILE A 301 -12.75 16.89 -0.44
N SER A 302 -12.16 15.74 -0.10
CA SER A 302 -10.78 15.45 -0.46
C SER A 302 -10.58 15.32 -1.97
N MET A 303 -11.55 14.73 -2.69
CA MET A 303 -11.50 14.65 -4.15
C MET A 303 -11.62 16.03 -4.80
N GLU A 304 -12.56 16.86 -4.33
CA GLU A 304 -12.73 18.24 -4.82
C GLU A 304 -11.46 19.06 -4.64
N LYS A 305 -10.76 18.91 -3.51
CA LYS A 305 -9.49 19.59 -3.26
C LYS A 305 -8.42 19.20 -4.27
N ASP A 306 -8.30 17.91 -4.60
CA ASP A 306 -7.31 17.43 -5.57
C ASP A 306 -7.63 17.92 -6.99
N ILE A 307 -8.92 17.92 -7.36
CA ILE A 307 -9.39 18.47 -8.63
C ILE A 307 -9.05 19.97 -8.69
N ARG A 308 -9.38 20.75 -7.66
CA ARG A 308 -9.04 22.17 -7.64
C ARG A 308 -7.55 22.45 -7.73
N LEU A 309 -6.73 21.65 -7.07
CA LEU A 309 -5.28 21.78 -7.15
C LEU A 309 -4.77 21.55 -8.59
N LYS A 310 -5.40 20.63 -9.32
CA LYS A 310 -5.03 20.31 -10.70
C LYS A 310 -5.55 21.34 -11.72
N TYR A 311 -6.83 21.71 -11.61
CA TYR A 311 -7.48 22.59 -12.58
C TYR A 311 -7.24 24.08 -12.32
N GLY A 312 -7.05 24.47 -11.06
CA GLY A 312 -6.86 25.87 -10.66
C GLY A 312 -8.11 26.68 -10.99
N GLU A 313 -7.93 27.79 -11.71
CA GLU A 313 -9.01 28.69 -12.11
C GLU A 313 -9.85 28.15 -13.28
N LEU A 314 -9.42 27.09 -13.96
CA LEU A 314 -10.16 26.50 -15.10
C LEU A 314 -11.51 25.90 -14.69
N LEU A 315 -11.66 25.51 -13.42
CA LEU A 315 -12.92 25.01 -12.88
C LEU A 315 -13.29 25.84 -11.65
N SER A 316 -14.54 26.28 -11.59
CA SER A 316 -15.04 26.88 -10.36
C SER A 316 -15.02 25.85 -9.23
N ARG A 317 -15.14 26.32 -7.99
CA ARG A 317 -15.29 25.43 -6.83
C ARG A 317 -16.50 24.50 -6.98
N LYS A 318 -17.61 25.01 -7.54
CA LYS A 318 -18.84 24.26 -7.77
C LYS A 318 -18.61 23.15 -8.81
N ASP A 319 -17.92 23.46 -9.91
CA ASP A 319 -17.65 22.49 -10.97
C ASP A 319 -16.64 21.43 -10.52
N SER A 320 -15.64 21.83 -9.74
CA SER A 320 -14.70 20.89 -9.12
C SER A 320 -15.40 19.91 -8.17
N TYR A 321 -16.38 20.40 -7.40
CA TYR A 321 -17.20 19.55 -6.53
C TYR A 321 -18.14 18.63 -7.33
N ASN A 322 -18.71 19.11 -8.44
CA ASN A 322 -19.53 18.29 -9.33
C ASN A 322 -18.70 17.18 -9.99
N LEU A 323 -17.48 17.48 -10.44
CA LEU A 323 -16.57 16.46 -10.97
C LEU A 323 -16.19 15.44 -9.88
N ALA A 324 -15.96 15.88 -8.64
CA ALA A 324 -15.74 14.96 -7.51
C ALA A 324 -16.93 14.02 -7.25
N LYS A 325 -18.17 14.53 -7.38
CA LYS A 325 -19.39 13.71 -7.30
C LYS A 325 -19.43 12.67 -8.41
N LEU A 326 -19.18 13.07 -9.66
CA LEU A 326 -19.13 12.17 -10.80
C LEU A 326 -18.03 11.11 -10.65
N SER A 327 -16.85 11.47 -10.14
CA SER A 327 -15.79 10.50 -9.83
C SER A 327 -16.25 9.46 -8.80
N ASN A 328 -16.92 9.89 -7.73
CA ASN A 328 -17.44 8.97 -6.71
C ASN A 328 -18.60 8.11 -7.23
N GLU A 329 -19.46 8.66 -8.09
CA GLU A 329 -20.51 7.91 -8.77
C GLU A 329 -19.92 6.84 -9.70
N PHE A 330 -18.93 7.20 -10.51
CA PHE A 330 -18.20 6.27 -11.36
C PHE A 330 -17.62 5.11 -10.55
N GLY A 331 -16.97 5.39 -9.42
CA GLY A 331 -16.42 4.33 -8.55
C GLY A 331 -17.48 3.33 -8.08
N LYS A 332 -18.66 3.83 -7.68
CA LYS A 332 -19.80 2.99 -7.26
C LYS A 332 -20.41 2.19 -8.40
N PHE A 333 -20.55 2.81 -9.57
CA PHE A 333 -21.13 2.18 -10.74
C PHE A 333 -20.20 1.11 -11.34
N LYS A 334 -18.91 1.43 -11.45
CA LYS A 334 -17.92 0.57 -12.11
C LYS A 334 -17.45 -0.59 -11.23
N TYR A 335 -17.38 -0.39 -9.91
CA TYR A 335 -16.86 -1.36 -8.94
C TYR A 335 -17.81 -1.54 -7.74
N PRO A 336 -19.06 -1.99 -7.99
CA PRO A 336 -20.05 -2.17 -6.92
C PRO A 336 -19.60 -3.24 -5.91
N ASP A 337 -18.90 -4.28 -6.38
CA ASP A 337 -18.30 -5.35 -5.57
C ASP A 337 -17.32 -4.80 -4.51
N ILE A 338 -16.36 -3.96 -4.92
CA ILE A 338 -15.42 -3.30 -4.00
C ILE A 338 -16.19 -2.43 -3.01
N VAL A 339 -17.17 -1.66 -3.48
CA VAL A 339 -17.98 -0.79 -2.61
C VAL A 339 -18.81 -1.59 -1.61
N HIS A 340 -19.36 -2.74 -2.00
CA HIS A 340 -20.12 -3.61 -1.11
C HIS A 340 -19.24 -4.23 -0.02
N LEU A 341 -18.03 -4.69 -0.36
CA LEU A 341 -17.07 -5.19 0.63
C LEU A 341 -16.62 -4.09 1.60
N MET A 342 -16.33 -2.90 1.09
CA MET A 342 -16.03 -1.74 1.94
C MET A 342 -17.18 -1.45 2.92
N LYS A 343 -18.43 -1.44 2.43
CA LYS A 343 -19.62 -1.23 3.26
C LYS A 343 -19.73 -2.31 4.33
N LEU A 344 -19.59 -3.58 3.98
CA LEU A 344 -19.63 -4.70 4.93
C LEU A 344 -18.63 -4.50 6.08
N ILE A 345 -17.37 -4.23 5.76
CA ILE A 345 -16.32 -3.99 6.77
C ILE A 345 -16.69 -2.79 7.66
N THR A 346 -17.21 -1.70 7.08
CA THR A 346 -17.61 -0.53 7.85
C THR A 346 -18.85 -0.78 8.72
N THR A 347 -19.79 -1.60 8.29
CA THR A 347 -20.99 -1.97 9.06
C THR A 347 -20.61 -2.81 10.27
N ILE A 348 -19.76 -3.82 10.10
CA ILE A 348 -19.22 -4.63 11.20
C ILE A 348 -18.49 -3.72 12.21
N SER A 349 -17.66 -2.81 11.70
CA SER A 349 -16.89 -1.90 12.55
C SER A 349 -17.76 -0.90 13.31
N TRP A 350 -18.82 -0.41 12.66
CA TRP A 350 -19.84 0.41 13.31
C TRP A 350 -20.52 -0.36 14.43
N PHE A 351 -20.95 -1.61 14.17
CA PHE A 351 -21.59 -2.45 15.18
C PHE A 351 -20.69 -2.67 16.41
N CYS A 352 -19.42 -3.03 16.21
CA CYS A 352 -18.44 -3.11 17.30
C CYS A 352 -18.36 -1.80 18.10
N SER A 353 -18.27 -0.66 17.41
CA SER A 353 -18.13 0.65 18.06
C SER A 353 -19.37 1.07 18.88
N VAL A 354 -20.57 0.71 18.43
CA VAL A 354 -21.83 1.00 19.14
C VAL A 354 -21.97 0.13 20.38
N ARG A 355 -21.47 -1.11 20.32
CA ARG A 355 -21.37 -2.03 21.46
C ARG A 355 -20.21 -1.70 22.42
N ASP A 356 -19.55 -0.56 22.22
CA ASP A 356 -18.38 -0.13 22.96
C ASP A 356 -17.26 -1.20 22.99
N ARG A 357 -17.05 -1.85 21.85
CA ARG A 357 -15.99 -2.83 21.63
C ARG A 357 -15.01 -2.35 20.55
N PRO A 358 -13.71 -2.68 20.68
CA PRO A 358 -12.75 -2.49 19.60
C PRO A 358 -13.08 -3.41 18.42
N VAL A 359 -12.63 -3.03 17.22
CA VAL A 359 -12.68 -3.93 16.05
C VAL A 359 -11.42 -4.78 16.08
N VAL A 360 -11.60 -6.10 16.09
CA VAL A 360 -10.50 -7.07 16.25
C VAL A 360 -10.56 -8.08 15.11
N TYR A 361 -9.42 -8.31 14.46
CA TYR A 361 -9.29 -9.27 13.37
C TYR A 361 -7.83 -9.73 13.24
N SER A 362 -7.65 -10.98 12.81
CA SER A 362 -6.35 -11.66 12.87
C SER A 362 -5.92 -12.23 11.52
N VAL A 363 -4.62 -12.44 11.42
CA VAL A 363 -3.94 -13.25 10.39
C VAL A 363 -3.02 -14.22 11.11
N PRO A 364 -2.50 -15.26 10.45
CA PRO A 364 -1.37 -16.00 11.02
C PRO A 364 -0.28 -15.00 11.41
N TYR A 365 0.27 -15.15 12.62
CA TYR A 365 1.25 -14.29 13.31
C TYR A 365 0.75 -13.21 14.27
N TYR A 366 -0.38 -12.54 14.02
CA TYR A 366 -0.77 -11.39 14.84
C TYR A 366 -2.25 -11.03 14.73
N THR A 367 -2.69 -10.25 15.71
CA THR A 367 -4.06 -9.74 15.84
C THR A 367 -4.04 -8.22 15.84
N THR A 368 -4.75 -7.60 14.91
CA THR A 368 -4.93 -6.14 14.89
C THR A 368 -6.12 -5.76 15.75
N LYS A 369 -5.89 -4.82 16.68
CA LYS A 369 -6.91 -4.22 17.53
C LYS A 369 -7.08 -2.75 17.16
N GLN A 370 -8.17 -2.41 16.50
CA GLN A 370 -8.52 -1.03 16.20
C GLN A 370 -9.39 -0.45 17.32
N ASP A 371 -8.80 0.42 18.14
CA ASP A 371 -9.43 0.96 19.35
C ASP A 371 -9.28 2.49 19.42
N TYR A 372 -9.92 3.20 18.50
CA TYR A 372 -9.80 4.65 18.41
C TYR A 372 -10.59 5.34 19.53
N MET A 373 -9.90 6.12 20.35
CA MET A 373 -10.53 6.96 21.39
C MET A 373 -10.75 8.38 20.89
N SER A 374 -11.81 9.02 21.38
CA SER A 374 -12.02 10.46 21.20
C SER A 374 -11.00 11.25 22.00
N PHE A 375 -10.67 12.45 21.54
CA PHE A 375 -9.71 13.34 22.20
C PHE A 375 -10.40 14.60 22.69
N VAL A 376 -9.98 15.11 23.85
CA VAL A 376 -10.35 16.42 24.38
C VAL A 376 -9.12 17.33 24.43
N ASN A 377 -9.37 18.64 24.41
CA ASN A 377 -8.32 19.63 24.53
C ASN A 377 -8.15 19.99 26.01
N GLU A 378 -6.93 19.89 26.51
CA GLU A 378 -6.55 20.33 27.86
C GLU A 378 -5.56 21.49 27.75
N GLU A 379 -5.75 22.53 28.57
CA GLU A 379 -4.84 23.66 28.61
C GLU A 379 -3.84 23.52 29.75
N ILE A 380 -2.55 23.52 29.42
CA ILE A 380 -1.48 23.63 30.41
C ILE A 380 -0.76 24.97 30.27
N ILE A 381 -0.22 25.43 31.39
CA ILE A 381 0.57 26.64 31.47
C ILE A 381 2.04 26.24 31.59
N VAL A 382 2.86 26.72 30.66
CA VAL A 382 4.32 26.54 30.68
C VAL A 382 5.00 27.89 30.76
N TYR A 383 6.16 27.93 31.42
CA TYR A 383 6.98 29.13 31.51
C TYR A 383 8.20 28.96 30.61
N GLU A 384 8.42 29.93 29.71
CA GLU A 384 9.59 29.94 28.85
C GLU A 384 10.86 30.07 29.70
N ARG A 385 11.84 29.16 29.53
CA ARG A 385 13.00 29.05 30.43
C ARG A 385 13.80 30.36 30.52
N THR A 386 14.01 31.01 29.39
CA THR A 386 14.83 32.22 29.20
C THR A 386 14.09 33.49 29.62
N THR A 387 12.88 33.70 29.12
CA THR A 387 12.13 34.95 29.33
C THR A 387 11.23 34.92 30.56
N LYS A 388 11.02 33.75 31.17
CA LYS A 388 10.02 33.47 32.21
C LYS A 388 8.59 33.84 31.79
N LYS A 389 8.35 34.06 30.50
CA LYS A 389 7.04 34.43 29.99
C LYS A 389 6.09 33.23 30.08
N ARG A 390 4.92 33.48 30.65
CA ARG A 390 3.82 32.51 30.70
C ARG A 390 3.29 32.24 29.30
N ARG A 391 3.23 30.97 28.90
CA ARG A 391 2.65 30.50 27.64
C ARG A 391 1.54 29.49 27.95
N ARG A 392 0.44 29.61 27.21
CA ARG A 392 -0.63 28.61 27.21
C ARG A 392 -0.34 27.61 26.09
N VAL A 393 -0.40 26.33 26.41
CA VAL A 393 -0.25 25.24 25.44
C VAL A 393 -1.48 24.37 25.55
N THR A 394 -2.17 24.17 24.43
CA THR A 394 -3.29 23.25 24.33
C THR A 394 -2.77 21.88 23.91
N LEU A 395 -3.00 20.87 24.74
CA LEU A 395 -2.71 19.48 24.47
C LEU A 395 -3.98 18.75 24.05
N ARG A 396 -3.85 17.76 23.16
CA ARG A 396 -4.92 16.81 22.86
C ARG A 396 -4.70 15.54 23.65
N VAL A 397 -5.59 15.24 24.59
CA VAL A 397 -5.52 14.04 25.44
C VAL A 397 -6.63 13.05 25.07
N PRO A 398 -6.33 11.74 25.03
CA PRO A 398 -7.34 10.73 24.76
C PRO A 398 -8.32 10.63 25.93
N THR A 399 -9.59 10.41 25.61
CA THR A 399 -10.65 10.07 26.57
C THR A 399 -10.80 8.55 26.67
N MET A 400 -11.66 8.08 27.58
CA MET A 400 -12.09 6.68 27.63
C MET A 400 -13.24 6.38 26.65
N ASN A 401 -13.77 7.40 25.97
CA ASN A 401 -14.87 7.25 25.03
C ASN A 401 -14.34 6.87 23.65
N ARG A 402 -14.92 5.83 23.06
CA ARG A 402 -14.54 5.38 21.72
C ARG A 402 -15.05 6.32 20.64
N ASP A 403 -14.19 6.68 19.70
CA ASP A 403 -14.55 7.46 18.52
C ASP A 403 -15.21 6.55 17.47
N LYS A 404 -16.54 6.50 17.51
CA LYS A 404 -17.37 5.70 16.60
C LYS A 404 -17.15 6.07 15.13
N ARG A 405 -17.05 7.37 14.83
CA ARG A 405 -16.86 7.89 13.47
C ARG A 405 -15.49 7.49 12.93
N LYS A 406 -14.43 7.65 13.72
CA LYS A 406 -13.07 7.28 13.32
C LYS A 406 -12.93 5.77 13.15
N THR A 407 -13.55 5.01 14.05
CA THR A 407 -13.62 3.54 14.00
C THR A 407 -14.25 3.06 12.69
N GLN A 408 -15.43 3.58 12.33
CA GLN A 408 -16.09 3.21 11.09
C GLN A 408 -15.30 3.65 9.85
N SER A 409 -14.88 4.92 9.78
CA SER A 409 -14.24 5.49 8.59
C SER A 409 -12.85 4.93 8.27
N SER A 410 -12.14 4.38 9.26
CA SER A 410 -10.77 3.87 9.07
C SER A 410 -10.69 2.35 8.91
N ALA A 411 -11.80 1.64 9.15
CA ALA A 411 -11.84 0.18 9.21
C ALA A 411 -11.33 -0.50 7.93
N CYS A 412 -11.86 -0.11 6.77
CA CYS A 412 -11.44 -0.71 5.50
C CYS A 412 -9.96 -0.46 5.20
N ALA A 413 -9.47 0.77 5.46
CA ALA A 413 -8.06 1.09 5.26
C ALA A 413 -7.15 0.24 6.15
N ASN A 414 -7.51 0.10 7.43
CA ASN A 414 -6.73 -0.69 8.38
C ASN A 414 -6.80 -2.20 8.08
N PHE A 415 -7.93 -2.68 7.57
CA PHE A 415 -8.08 -4.07 7.13
C PHE A 415 -7.15 -4.37 5.95
N ILE A 416 -7.18 -3.52 4.90
CA ILE A 416 -6.33 -3.69 3.72
C ILE A 416 -4.85 -3.57 4.08
N HIS A 417 -4.46 -2.58 4.89
CA HIS A 417 -3.07 -2.44 5.35
C HIS A 417 -2.58 -3.64 6.18
N GLN A 418 -3.44 -4.29 6.96
CA GLN A 418 -3.07 -5.53 7.66
C GLN A 418 -2.79 -6.65 6.65
N LYS A 419 -3.63 -6.82 5.63
CA LYS A 419 -3.42 -7.85 4.61
C LYS A 419 -2.14 -7.60 3.82
N ASP A 420 -1.88 -6.35 3.47
CA ASP A 420 -0.64 -5.91 2.82
C ASP A 420 0.60 -6.21 3.68
N ALA A 421 0.56 -5.87 4.98
CA ALA A 421 1.62 -6.19 5.93
C ALA A 421 1.86 -7.70 6.08
N TYR A 422 0.77 -8.50 6.06
CA TYR A 422 0.86 -9.95 6.15
C TYR A 422 1.54 -10.54 4.91
N ILE A 423 1.19 -10.06 3.72
CA ILE A 423 1.85 -10.44 2.47
C ILE A 423 3.35 -10.08 2.55
N ALA A 424 3.68 -8.88 3.01
CA ALA A 424 5.07 -8.45 3.12
C ALA A 424 5.87 -9.36 4.07
N ILE A 425 5.31 -9.73 5.23
CA ILE A 425 5.93 -10.66 6.18
C ILE A 425 6.13 -12.05 5.55
N LYS A 426 5.19 -12.52 4.73
CA LYS A 426 5.32 -13.80 4.02
C LYS A 426 6.39 -13.78 2.93
N VAL A 427 6.52 -12.68 2.20
CA VAL A 427 7.64 -12.49 1.25
C VAL A 427 8.98 -12.51 1.98
N VAL A 428 9.08 -11.78 3.10
CA VAL A 428 10.30 -11.76 3.92
C VAL A 428 10.62 -13.16 4.46
N GLU A 429 9.65 -13.89 4.99
CA GLU A 429 9.82 -15.27 5.46
C GLU A 429 10.38 -16.18 4.35
N SER A 430 9.81 -16.10 3.15
CA SER A 430 10.25 -16.87 1.99
C SER A 430 11.69 -16.54 1.59
N LEU A 431 12.04 -15.26 1.44
CA LEU A 431 13.38 -14.84 1.02
C LEU A 431 14.45 -15.14 2.08
N LEU A 432 14.12 -14.97 3.37
CA LEU A 432 15.02 -15.35 4.46
C LEU A 432 15.33 -16.85 4.47
N SER A 433 14.34 -17.70 4.13
CA SER A 433 14.56 -19.16 4.03
C SER A 433 15.56 -19.53 2.92
N GLN A 434 15.68 -18.68 1.90
CA GLN A 434 16.63 -18.82 0.80
C GLN A 434 17.96 -18.11 1.06
N HIS A 435 18.15 -17.55 2.27
CA HIS A 435 19.29 -16.70 2.63
C HIS A 435 19.47 -15.48 1.70
N ALA A 436 18.37 -15.06 1.06
CA ALA A 436 18.37 -13.93 0.14
C ALA A 436 18.40 -12.60 0.91
N PRO A 437 19.20 -11.61 0.48
CA PRO A 437 19.11 -10.27 1.03
C PRO A 437 17.73 -9.68 0.80
N ILE A 438 17.13 -9.07 1.82
CA ILE A 438 15.79 -8.52 1.73
C ILE A 438 15.62 -7.26 2.56
N TYR A 439 14.95 -6.27 1.97
CA TYR A 439 14.38 -5.13 2.65
C TYR A 439 12.97 -4.89 2.09
N THR A 440 12.05 -4.40 2.91
CA THR A 440 10.68 -4.05 2.47
C THR A 440 10.33 -2.63 2.88
N ILE A 441 9.76 -1.89 1.93
CA ILE A 441 9.01 -0.65 2.13
C ILE A 441 7.54 -1.02 1.92
N HIS A 442 6.94 -1.67 2.91
CA HIS A 442 5.56 -2.13 2.84
C HIS A 442 5.33 -3.07 1.62
N GLU A 443 4.54 -2.66 0.63
CA GLU A 443 4.25 -3.39 -0.61
C GLU A 443 5.42 -3.42 -1.63
N ASN A 444 6.51 -2.73 -1.33
CA ASN A 444 7.69 -2.66 -2.18
C ASN A 444 8.85 -3.48 -1.58
N PHE A 445 9.36 -4.43 -2.36
CA PHE A 445 10.40 -5.36 -1.96
C PHE A 445 11.72 -5.03 -2.63
N LEU A 446 12.81 -5.06 -1.86
CA LEU A 446 14.16 -4.83 -2.33
C LEU A 446 15.00 -6.06 -2.03
N THR A 447 15.63 -6.60 -3.05
CA THR A 447 16.58 -7.70 -2.95
C THR A 447 17.76 -7.45 -3.89
N THR A 448 18.72 -8.35 -3.97
CA THR A 448 19.84 -8.23 -4.91
C THR A 448 19.51 -8.89 -6.25
N SER A 449 20.26 -8.51 -7.29
CA SER A 449 20.06 -9.00 -8.65
C SER A 449 19.93 -10.54 -8.76
N PRO A 450 20.79 -11.36 -8.12
CA PRO A 450 20.66 -12.83 -8.17
C PRO A 450 19.33 -13.39 -7.66
N TYR A 451 18.65 -12.66 -6.78
CA TYR A 451 17.39 -13.10 -6.16
C TYR A 451 16.15 -12.41 -6.75
N SER A 452 16.34 -11.42 -7.61
CA SER A 452 15.24 -10.64 -8.17
C SER A 452 14.41 -11.42 -9.21
N SER A 453 15.03 -12.39 -9.89
CA SER A 453 14.38 -13.32 -10.82
C SER A 453 13.76 -14.53 -10.11
N THR A 454 14.36 -14.99 -9.01
CA THR A 454 13.82 -16.04 -8.11
C THR A 454 12.75 -15.53 -7.15
N SER A 455 12.45 -14.22 -7.13
CA SER A 455 11.22 -13.66 -6.55
C SER A 455 9.94 -14.21 -7.19
N SER A 456 10.04 -14.96 -8.29
CA SER A 456 8.99 -15.89 -8.70
C SER A 456 8.90 -17.00 -7.65
N PHE A 457 7.89 -16.89 -6.77
CA PHE A 457 7.62 -17.90 -5.74
C PHE A 457 7.76 -19.31 -6.33
N PRO A 458 8.52 -20.22 -5.70
CA PRO A 458 8.47 -21.60 -6.11
C PRO A 458 7.02 -22.05 -5.97
N SER A 459 6.42 -22.44 -7.10
CA SER A 459 5.19 -23.22 -7.15
C SER A 459 5.50 -24.61 -6.60
N SER A 460 5.75 -24.69 -5.29
CA SER A 460 5.82 -25.96 -4.57
C SER A 460 4.40 -26.46 -4.33
N ILE A 461 3.72 -26.85 -5.42
CA ILE A 461 2.88 -28.03 -5.39
C ILE A 461 3.71 -29.08 -6.10
N SER A 462 4.61 -29.72 -5.34
CA SER A 462 5.25 -30.95 -5.76
C SER A 462 4.13 -31.95 -6.07
N SER A 463 3.99 -32.29 -7.34
CA SER A 463 3.37 -33.52 -7.80
C SER A 463 4.12 -34.69 -7.19
N ALA A 464 3.72 -35.10 -5.99
CA ALA A 464 4.15 -36.36 -5.40
C ALA A 464 3.42 -37.48 -6.13
N SER A 465 4.02 -37.95 -7.23
CA SER A 465 3.85 -39.30 -7.72
C SER A 465 4.28 -40.27 -6.61
N SER A 466 3.31 -40.84 -5.91
CA SER A 466 3.50 -42.05 -5.14
C SER A 466 2.49 -43.09 -5.61
N THR A 467 2.95 -43.90 -6.55
CA THR A 467 2.41 -45.22 -6.83
C THR A 467 2.53 -46.06 -5.55
N SER A 468 1.40 -46.37 -4.94
CA SER A 468 1.26 -47.47 -3.99
C SER A 468 -0.16 -47.99 -4.06
N SER A 469 -0.32 -49.07 -4.80
CA SER A 469 -1.51 -49.89 -4.91
C SER A 469 -1.90 -50.50 -3.56
N THR A 470 -3.13 -50.31 -3.13
CA THR A 470 -3.97 -51.39 -2.58
C THR A 470 -5.44 -50.93 -2.51
N ARG A 471 -6.25 -51.59 -3.36
CA ARG A 471 -7.66 -51.95 -3.19
C ARG A 471 -8.63 -50.93 -2.56
N SER A 472 -9.47 -50.39 -3.44
CA SER A 472 -10.93 -50.37 -3.35
C SER A 472 -11.56 -50.36 -1.95
N ASP A 473 -12.11 -49.20 -1.58
CA ASP A 473 -13.48 -49.14 -1.06
C ASP A 473 -14.15 -47.88 -1.60
N ALA A 474 -14.89 -48.06 -2.69
CA ALA A 474 -15.85 -47.07 -3.15
C ALA A 474 -17.02 -47.06 -2.16
N GLN A 475 -17.19 -45.98 -1.39
CA GLN A 475 -18.50 -45.63 -0.86
C GLN A 475 -18.82 -44.15 -1.11
N ARG A 476 -19.67 -44.02 -2.15
CA ARG A 476 -20.72 -43.02 -2.39
C ARG A 476 -20.30 -41.64 -2.89
N ALA A 477 -20.71 -41.36 -4.14
CA ALA A 477 -20.93 -40.01 -4.64
C ALA A 477 -21.78 -39.21 -3.65
N PRO A 478 -21.65 -37.86 -3.59
CA PRO A 478 -22.50 -37.05 -2.73
C PRO A 478 -23.97 -37.33 -3.10
N PRO A 479 -24.82 -37.60 -2.10
CA PRO A 479 -26.24 -37.82 -2.35
C PRO A 479 -26.87 -36.55 -2.96
N GLU A 480 -27.99 -36.71 -3.68
CA GLU A 480 -28.72 -35.58 -4.27
C GLU A 480 -29.04 -34.51 -3.21
N LEU A 481 -29.19 -33.23 -3.60
CA LEU A 481 -29.36 -32.11 -2.66
C LEU A 481 -30.45 -32.36 -1.62
N THR A 482 -31.56 -32.98 -2.02
CA THR A 482 -32.66 -33.36 -1.13
C THR A 482 -32.20 -34.32 -0.02
N GLN A 483 -31.40 -35.33 -0.36
CA GLN A 483 -30.87 -36.30 0.61
C GLN A 483 -29.83 -35.68 1.55
N LEU A 484 -29.04 -34.70 1.07
CA LEU A 484 -28.12 -33.93 1.93
C LEU A 484 -28.91 -33.09 2.94
N PHE A 485 -29.98 -32.43 2.49
CA PHE A 485 -30.83 -31.62 3.36
C PHE A 485 -31.56 -32.46 4.40
N ASP A 486 -32.13 -33.61 4.00
CA ASP A 486 -32.79 -34.55 4.93
C ASP A 486 -31.84 -35.03 6.02
N ALA A 487 -30.58 -35.33 5.65
CA ALA A 487 -29.58 -35.76 6.61
C ALA A 487 -29.13 -34.61 7.55
N ILE A 488 -29.05 -33.37 7.06
CA ILE A 488 -28.81 -32.19 7.91
C ILE A 488 -29.97 -32.03 8.90
N CYS A 489 -31.22 -32.18 8.45
CA CYS A 489 -32.41 -32.09 9.29
C CYS A 489 -32.41 -33.13 10.41
N GLN A 490 -32.14 -34.40 10.07
CA GLN A 490 -32.09 -35.49 11.05
C GLN A 490 -31.01 -35.28 12.11
N ASN A 491 -29.79 -34.96 11.70
CA ASN A 491 -28.68 -34.73 12.63
C ASN A 491 -28.92 -33.50 13.51
N SER A 492 -29.47 -32.43 12.94
CA SER A 492 -29.77 -31.20 13.70
C SER A 492 -30.90 -31.43 14.72
N ALA A 493 -31.94 -32.17 14.36
CA ALA A 493 -33.01 -32.54 15.30
C ALA A 493 -32.47 -33.35 16.48
N GLU A 494 -31.59 -34.33 16.22
CA GLU A 494 -30.98 -35.13 17.27
C GLU A 494 -30.10 -34.28 18.19
N LEU A 495 -29.28 -33.39 17.63
CA LEU A 495 -28.41 -32.50 18.40
C LEU A 495 -29.18 -31.49 19.26
N LEU A 496 -30.29 -30.94 18.75
CA LEU A 496 -31.17 -30.06 19.53
C LEU A 496 -31.82 -30.82 20.69
N ARG A 497 -32.29 -32.05 20.43
CA ARG A 497 -32.84 -32.92 21.48
C ARG A 497 -31.81 -33.23 22.56
N LEU A 498 -30.56 -33.53 22.18
CA LEU A 498 -29.46 -33.76 23.13
C LEU A 498 -29.13 -32.51 23.98
N LYS A 499 -29.38 -31.30 23.46
CA LYS A 499 -29.28 -30.05 24.22
C LYS A 499 -30.53 -29.71 25.05
N GLY A 500 -31.55 -30.57 25.08
CA GLY A 500 -32.80 -30.32 25.78
C GLY A 500 -33.61 -29.16 25.19
N ARG A 501 -33.45 -28.89 23.89
CA ARG A 501 -34.22 -27.88 23.16
C ARG A 501 -35.37 -28.58 22.42
N GLU A 502 -36.60 -28.25 22.79
CA GLU A 502 -37.80 -28.69 22.07
C GLU A 502 -38.23 -27.63 21.04
N LEU A 503 -38.70 -28.09 19.88
CA LEU A 503 -39.27 -27.21 18.86
C LEU A 503 -40.68 -26.78 19.27
N PRO A 504 -41.07 -25.51 19.06
CA PRO A 504 -42.46 -25.08 19.19
C PRO A 504 -43.37 -25.91 18.28
N THR A 505 -44.62 -26.13 18.68
CA THR A 505 -45.59 -26.99 17.95
C THR A 505 -45.87 -26.54 16.52
N GLU A 506 -45.58 -25.28 16.19
CA GLU A 506 -45.79 -24.69 14.86
C GLU A 506 -44.59 -24.82 13.91
N TRP A 507 -43.46 -25.37 14.40
CA TRP A 507 -42.24 -25.50 13.63
C TRP A 507 -41.80 -26.96 13.53
N ASN A 508 -41.51 -27.43 12.32
CA ASN A 508 -40.72 -28.64 12.13
C ASN A 508 -39.24 -28.26 11.89
N ILE A 509 -38.34 -29.25 12.01
CA ILE A 509 -36.90 -28.99 11.90
C ILE A 509 -36.47 -28.49 10.51
N ALA A 510 -37.15 -28.93 9.45
CA ALA A 510 -36.83 -28.53 8.08
C ALA A 510 -37.20 -27.06 7.87
N ASP A 511 -38.39 -26.63 8.31
CA ASP A 511 -38.83 -25.23 8.26
C ASP A 511 -37.87 -24.32 9.06
N LEU A 512 -37.43 -24.79 10.22
CA LEU A 512 -36.49 -24.05 11.08
C LEU A 512 -35.14 -23.86 10.41
N ILE A 513 -34.58 -24.92 9.82
CA ILE A 513 -33.32 -24.87 9.08
C ILE A 513 -33.47 -23.98 7.85
N GLN A 514 -34.60 -24.06 7.14
CA GLN A 514 -34.87 -23.21 5.98
C GLN A 514 -34.95 -21.72 6.36
N ALA A 515 -35.55 -21.39 7.51
CA ALA A 515 -35.58 -20.02 8.04
C ALA A 515 -34.18 -19.50 8.44
N VAL A 516 -33.30 -20.38 8.95
CA VAL A 516 -31.93 -20.00 9.35
C VAL A 516 -30.97 -19.90 8.16
N MET A 517 -31.02 -20.86 7.24
CA MET A 517 -30.12 -20.92 6.08
C MET A 517 -30.57 -20.00 4.94
N GLY A 518 -31.88 -19.80 4.78
CA GLY A 518 -32.49 -19.12 3.65
C GLY A 518 -32.61 -20.01 2.40
N ASP A 519 -33.71 -19.83 1.65
CA ASP A 519 -34.06 -20.66 0.48
C ASP A 519 -32.98 -20.70 -0.60
N GLU A 520 -32.29 -19.58 -0.83
CA GLU A 520 -31.23 -19.47 -1.84
C GLU A 520 -30.01 -20.32 -1.48
N ALA A 521 -29.69 -20.45 -0.18
CA ALA A 521 -28.52 -21.20 0.29
C ALA A 521 -28.71 -22.71 0.15
N LEU A 522 -29.96 -23.20 0.21
CA LEU A 522 -30.31 -24.60 0.01
C LEU A 522 -30.16 -25.06 -1.45
N GLN A 523 -30.16 -24.12 -2.40
CA GLN A 523 -29.97 -24.39 -3.83
C GLN A 523 -28.50 -24.38 -4.27
N ILE A 524 -27.55 -24.05 -3.38
CA ILE A 524 -26.12 -23.99 -3.68
C ILE A 524 -25.45 -25.31 -3.23
N PRO A 525 -25.05 -26.21 -4.15
CA PRO A 525 -24.56 -27.54 -3.78
C PRO A 525 -23.36 -27.52 -2.83
N GLY A 526 -22.42 -26.59 -3.05
CA GLY A 526 -21.23 -26.46 -2.22
C GLY A 526 -21.53 -26.01 -0.79
N HIS A 527 -22.57 -25.20 -0.58
CA HIS A 527 -22.95 -24.73 0.76
C HIS A 527 -23.65 -25.84 1.55
N LEU A 528 -24.57 -26.56 0.91
CA LEU A 528 -25.27 -27.68 1.53
C LEU A 528 -24.32 -28.83 1.85
N GLN A 529 -23.37 -29.14 0.97
CA GLN A 529 -22.35 -30.15 1.21
C GLN A 529 -21.41 -29.76 2.36
N ALA A 530 -20.98 -28.50 2.43
CA ALA A 530 -20.16 -28.02 3.54
C ALA A 530 -20.91 -28.11 4.89
N THR A 531 -22.20 -27.75 4.89
CA THR A 531 -23.06 -27.82 6.08
C THR A 531 -23.30 -29.27 6.51
N TYR A 532 -23.54 -30.16 5.55
CA TYR A 532 -23.67 -31.59 5.79
C TYR A 532 -22.44 -32.20 6.45
N TYR A 533 -21.23 -31.76 6.11
CA TYR A 533 -20.03 -32.23 6.79
C TYR A 533 -19.80 -31.53 8.13
N ASP A 534 -20.13 -30.25 8.25
CA ASP A 534 -19.92 -29.48 9.49
C ASP A 534 -20.78 -29.99 10.66
N VAL A 535 -22.06 -30.32 10.41
CA VAL A 535 -23.00 -30.74 11.46
C VAL A 535 -22.54 -32.02 12.18
N PRO A 536 -22.20 -33.14 11.49
CA PRO A 536 -21.67 -34.33 12.14
C PRO A 536 -20.26 -34.14 12.71
N LEU A 537 -19.39 -33.37 12.04
CA LEU A 537 -17.99 -33.19 12.49
C LEU A 537 -17.88 -32.32 13.73
N ARG A 538 -18.68 -31.26 13.85
CA ARG A 538 -18.62 -30.29 14.95
C ARG A 538 -19.74 -30.45 15.96
N GLY A 539 -20.78 -31.23 15.63
CA GLY A 539 -21.92 -31.50 16.49
C GLY A 539 -22.50 -30.23 17.09
N SER A 540 -22.38 -30.11 18.42
CA SER A 540 -22.89 -28.99 19.20
C SER A 540 -22.26 -27.62 18.91
N SER A 541 -21.12 -27.59 18.21
CA SER A 541 -20.36 -26.39 17.83
C SER A 541 -20.38 -26.15 16.31
N SER A 542 -21.30 -26.80 15.58
CA SER A 542 -21.55 -26.49 14.18
C SER A 542 -22.22 -25.13 14.07
N TRP A 543 -21.89 -24.39 13.00
CA TRP A 543 -22.43 -23.04 12.80
C TRP A 543 -23.98 -23.08 12.75
N LEU A 544 -24.53 -24.10 12.08
CA LEU A 544 -25.97 -24.26 11.92
C LEU A 544 -26.65 -24.46 13.28
N LEU A 545 -26.07 -25.26 14.19
CA LEU A 545 -26.70 -25.50 15.49
C LEU A 545 -26.60 -24.27 16.42
N GLU A 546 -25.55 -23.47 16.31
CA GLU A 546 -25.45 -22.19 17.02
C GLU A 546 -26.57 -21.24 16.57
N ASP A 547 -26.78 -21.09 15.27
CA ASP A 547 -27.81 -20.21 14.72
C ASP A 547 -29.22 -20.74 14.95
N LEU A 548 -29.44 -22.06 14.86
CA LEU A 548 -30.72 -22.69 15.24
C LEU A 548 -31.05 -22.43 16.71
N SER A 549 -30.07 -22.50 17.60
CA SER A 549 -30.28 -22.22 19.03
C SER A 549 -30.64 -20.75 19.27
N ASN A 550 -29.94 -19.82 18.62
CA ASN A 550 -30.22 -18.39 18.70
C ASN A 550 -31.60 -18.04 18.14
N PHE A 551 -31.99 -18.68 17.04
CA PHE A 551 -33.30 -18.48 16.42
C PHE A 551 -34.42 -19.07 17.28
N LEU A 552 -34.21 -20.26 17.86
CA LEU A 552 -35.15 -20.84 18.83
C LEU A 552 -35.35 -19.92 20.04
N ASP A 553 -34.28 -19.36 20.61
CA ASP A 553 -34.36 -18.39 21.71
C ASP A 553 -35.17 -17.15 21.31
N LEU A 554 -35.04 -16.69 20.06
CA LEU A 554 -35.79 -15.55 19.54
C LEU A 554 -37.29 -15.83 19.42
N ILE A 555 -37.66 -17.01 18.90
CA ILE A 555 -39.08 -17.34 18.64
C ILE A 555 -39.80 -17.86 19.87
N THR A 556 -39.11 -18.45 20.85
CA THR A 556 -39.73 -18.81 22.14
C THR A 556 -39.92 -17.61 23.07
N TYR A 557 -39.10 -16.55 22.97
CA TYR A 557 -39.29 -15.32 23.74
C TYR A 557 -40.53 -14.50 23.35
N ASN A 558 -41.08 -14.71 22.14
CA ASN A 558 -42.27 -13.99 21.65
C ASN A 558 -43.60 -14.71 21.99
N VAL A 559 -43.56 -15.83 22.71
CA VAL A 559 -44.74 -16.64 23.07
C VAL A 559 -45.01 -16.65 24.60
N LEU A 560 -44.20 -15.94 25.39
CA LEU A 560 -44.45 -15.58 26.80
C LEU A 560 -44.77 -14.09 26.91
#